data_AF-A0A0B6VJJ1-F1
#
_entry.id   AF-A0A0B6VJJ1-F1
#
_cell.length_a   1.000
_cell.length_b   1.000
_cell.length_c   1.000
_cell.angle_alpha   90.00
_cell.angle_beta   90.00
_cell.angle_gamma   90.00
#
_symmetry.space_group_name_H-M   'P 1'
#
loop_
_entity.id
_entity.type
_entity.pdbx_description
1 polymer ?
#
loop_
_entity_poly.entity_id
_entity_poly.type
_entity_poly.pdbx_seq_one_letter_code
_entity_poly.pdbx_strand_id
1 'polypeptide(L)'
;MTLTAPPVDPRVIGLAHYAGRAVLEHVLARHGATFQQQITLRRAVTADGPLDLGTLVEQVTGDLKVEAAEVRATVDTLLAKGLLSADGPLVTPTDAGRELFAAIGAETGGASARIYAGISPEDLATAGRVLAGITERANAELAALTS
;
A
#
# COMPACT_ATOMS: atom_id res chain seq x y z
N MET A 1 -35.03 16.49 3.93
CA MET A 1 -33.92 17.09 4.69
C MET A 1 -32.63 16.65 4.02
N THR A 2 -31.90 17.58 3.41
CA THR A 2 -30.58 17.29 2.84
C THR A 2 -29.62 17.23 4.02
N LEU A 3 -29.22 16.03 4.44
CA LEU A 3 -28.12 15.87 5.38
C LEU A 3 -26.86 16.30 4.64
N THR A 4 -26.31 17.46 4.99
CA THR A 4 -24.99 17.87 4.54
C THR A 4 -24.00 16.82 5.03
N ALA A 5 -23.35 16.10 4.12
CA ALA A 5 -22.29 15.17 4.49
C ALA A 5 -21.18 15.96 5.23
N PRO A 6 -20.61 15.42 6.32
CA PRO A 6 -19.51 16.07 7.00
C PRO A 6 -18.34 16.29 6.03
N PRO A 7 -17.65 17.43 6.09
CA PRO A 7 -16.50 17.67 5.24
C PRO A 7 -15.39 16.64 5.51
N VAL A 8 -14.60 16.32 4.48
CA VAL A 8 -13.42 15.48 4.64
C VAL A 8 -12.39 16.22 5.51
N ASP A 9 -11.93 15.56 6.57
CA ASP A 9 -10.87 16.04 7.45
C ASP A 9 -9.84 14.92 7.70
N PRO A 10 -8.67 15.21 8.33
CA PRO A 10 -7.65 14.20 8.59
C PRO A 10 -8.14 13.01 9.42
N ARG A 11 -9.11 13.21 10.32
CA ARG A 11 -9.65 12.15 11.16
C ARG A 11 -10.51 11.19 10.34
N VAL A 12 -11.38 11.70 9.47
CA VAL A 12 -12.22 10.89 8.58
C VAL A 12 -11.34 10.05 7.64
N ILE A 13 -10.29 10.65 7.07
CA ILE A 13 -9.33 9.95 6.22
C ILE A 13 -8.63 8.83 7.00
N GLY A 14 -8.10 9.15 8.18
CA GLY A 14 -7.39 8.18 9.02
C GLY A 14 -8.27 7.00 9.43
N LEU A 15 -9.51 7.26 9.87
CA LEU A 15 -10.45 6.20 10.25
C LEU A 15 -10.83 5.31 9.05
N ALA A 16 -11.07 5.90 7.88
CA ALA A 16 -11.34 5.14 6.66
C ALA A 16 -10.14 4.26 6.27
N HIS A 17 -8.92 4.80 6.34
CA HIS A 17 -7.69 4.04 6.12
C HIS A 17 -7.55 2.87 7.09
N TYR A 18 -7.67 3.12 8.41
CA TYR A 18 -7.50 2.07 9.41
C TYR A 18 -8.56 0.97 9.30
N ALA A 19 -9.82 1.32 9.00
CA ALA A 19 -10.87 0.33 8.80
C ALA A 19 -10.57 -0.60 7.60
N GLY A 20 -10.19 -0.04 6.45
CA GLY A 20 -9.79 -0.84 5.28
C GLY A 20 -8.52 -1.65 5.52
N ARG A 21 -7.52 -1.05 6.17
CA ARG A 21 -6.27 -1.72 6.53
C ARG A 21 -6.49 -2.90 7.48
N ALA A 22 -7.36 -2.78 8.48
CA ALA A 22 -7.65 -3.87 9.42
C ALA A 22 -8.24 -5.10 8.71
N VAL A 23 -9.09 -4.90 7.70
CA VAL A 23 -9.62 -6.00 6.87
C VAL A 23 -8.49 -6.67 6.10
N LEU A 24 -7.60 -5.89 5.47
CA LEU A 24 -6.43 -6.43 4.78
C LEU A 24 -5.49 -7.17 5.74
N GLU A 25 -5.17 -6.60 6.90
CA GLU A 25 -4.29 -7.22 7.89
C GLU A 25 -4.84 -8.54 8.43
N HIS A 26 -6.16 -8.66 8.57
CA HIS A 26 -6.79 -9.94 8.92
C HIS A 26 -6.49 -11.04 7.89
N VAL A 27 -6.57 -10.71 6.60
CA VAL A 27 -6.21 -11.63 5.50
C VAL A 27 -4.72 -11.91 5.52
N LEU A 28 -3.88 -10.88 5.60
CA LEU A 28 -2.42 -11.01 5.60
C LEU A 28 -1.91 -11.92 6.72
N ALA A 29 -2.50 -11.82 7.92
CA ALA A 29 -2.14 -12.66 9.06
C ALA A 29 -2.31 -14.16 8.76
N ARG A 30 -3.35 -14.54 7.99
CA ARG A 30 -3.59 -15.94 7.58
C ARG A 30 -2.51 -16.45 6.63
N HIS A 31 -1.86 -15.55 5.89
CA HIS A 31 -0.75 -15.83 4.98
C HIS A 31 0.63 -15.55 5.60
N GLY A 32 0.70 -15.26 6.90
CA GLY A 32 1.95 -14.95 7.59
C GLY A 32 2.66 -13.70 7.05
N ALA A 33 1.91 -12.76 6.47
CA ALA A 33 2.42 -11.50 5.91
C ALA A 33 2.03 -10.31 6.77
N THR A 34 2.81 -9.23 6.69
CA THR A 34 2.48 -7.93 7.32
C THR A 34 2.03 -6.92 6.27
N PHE A 35 1.40 -5.82 6.71
CA PHE A 35 1.00 -4.74 5.80
C PHE A 35 2.20 -4.18 5.01
N GLN A 36 3.32 -3.92 5.69
CA GLN A 36 4.53 -3.43 5.03
C GLN A 36 5.10 -4.45 4.04
N GLN A 37 5.14 -5.74 4.40
CA GLN A 37 5.53 -6.81 3.46
C GLN A 37 4.65 -6.84 2.21
N GLN A 38 3.33 -6.65 2.37
CA GLN A 38 2.41 -6.61 1.25
C GLN A 38 2.64 -5.38 0.34
N ILE A 39 2.90 -4.21 0.91
CA ILE A 39 3.18 -3.00 0.12
C ILE A 39 4.51 -3.14 -0.63
N THR A 40 5.57 -3.64 0.03
CA THR A 40 6.87 -3.91 -0.60
C THR A 40 6.75 -4.97 -1.71
N LEU A 41 6.07 -6.09 -1.46
CA LEU A 41 5.87 -7.14 -2.46
C LEU A 41 5.04 -6.64 -3.64
N ARG A 42 3.96 -5.88 -3.38
CA ARG A 42 3.15 -5.28 -4.44
C ARG A 42 3.99 -4.43 -5.39
N ARG A 43 4.87 -3.57 -4.87
CA ARG A 43 5.75 -2.73 -5.70
C ARG A 43 6.60 -3.56 -6.65
N ALA A 44 7.20 -4.65 -6.17
CA ALA A 44 7.97 -5.56 -7.00
C ALA A 44 7.11 -6.33 -8.02
N VAL A 45 5.91 -6.78 -7.63
CA VAL A 45 4.99 -7.54 -8.50
C VAL A 45 4.40 -6.68 -9.62
N THR A 46 4.11 -5.41 -9.36
CA THR A 46 3.48 -4.51 -10.33
C THR A 46 4.48 -3.67 -11.13
N ALA A 47 5.77 -3.85 -10.92
CA ALA A 47 6.80 -3.17 -11.70
C ALA A 47 6.90 -3.77 -13.11
N ASP A 48 7.21 -2.94 -14.10
CA ASP A 48 7.42 -3.35 -15.50
C ASP A 48 8.75 -4.12 -15.73
N GLY A 49 9.42 -4.54 -14.65
CA GLY A 49 10.69 -5.25 -14.68
C GLY A 49 11.37 -5.32 -13.30
N PRO A 50 12.62 -5.84 -13.23
CA PRO A 50 13.42 -5.82 -12.01
C PRO A 50 13.58 -4.40 -11.46
N LEU A 51 13.50 -4.26 -10.14
CA LEU A 51 13.70 -2.99 -9.44
C LEU A 51 15.09 -2.94 -8.80
N ASP A 52 15.76 -1.80 -8.88
CA ASP A 52 16.90 -1.55 -8.00
C ASP A 52 16.45 -1.52 -6.52
N LEU A 53 17.22 -2.15 -5.63
CA LEU A 53 16.91 -2.22 -4.20
C LEU A 53 16.79 -0.82 -3.56
N GLY A 54 17.64 0.11 -3.95
CA GLY A 54 17.58 1.50 -3.49
C GLY A 54 16.28 2.17 -3.93
N THR A 55 15.90 2.00 -5.20
CA THR A 55 14.62 2.50 -5.73
C THR A 55 13.42 1.87 -5.02
N LEU A 56 13.42 0.55 -4.78
CA LEU A 56 12.34 -0.12 -4.04
C LEU A 56 12.23 0.44 -2.63
N VAL A 57 13.36 0.63 -1.94
CA VAL A 57 13.39 1.22 -0.59
C VAL A 57 12.83 2.64 -0.61
N GLU A 58 13.29 3.49 -1.53
CA GLU A 58 12.85 4.88 -1.67
C GLU A 58 11.34 4.99 -1.94
N GLN A 59 10.81 4.14 -2.82
CA GLN A 59 9.38 4.14 -3.12
C GLN A 59 8.54 3.76 -1.91
N VAL A 60 8.93 2.72 -1.16
CA VAL A 60 8.18 2.26 0.00
C VAL A 60 8.30 3.24 1.18
N THR A 61 9.48 3.84 1.43
CA THR A 61 9.62 4.90 2.43
C THR A 61 8.80 6.12 2.03
N GLY A 62 8.75 6.45 0.75
CA GLY A 62 7.91 7.51 0.19
C GLY A 62 6.41 7.25 0.40
N ASP A 63 5.96 6.01 0.23
CA ASP A 63 4.55 5.63 0.41
C ASP A 63 4.13 5.59 1.87
N LEU A 64 4.94 4.95 2.72
CA LEU A 64 4.56 4.62 4.09
C LEU A 64 5.08 5.63 5.13
N LYS A 65 5.99 6.53 4.72
CA LYS A 65 6.67 7.49 5.60
C LYS A 65 7.36 6.80 6.79
N VAL A 66 8.02 5.69 6.49
CA VAL A 66 8.81 4.87 7.43
C VAL A 66 10.30 4.98 7.15
N GLU A 67 11.12 4.52 8.07
CA GLU A 67 12.58 4.56 7.95
C GLU A 67 13.12 3.58 6.92
N ALA A 68 14.14 3.99 6.18
CA ALA A 68 14.76 3.16 5.13
C ALA A 68 15.38 1.85 5.69
N ALA A 69 15.80 1.83 6.95
CA ALA A 69 16.29 0.62 7.62
C ALA A 69 15.17 -0.41 7.84
N GLU A 70 13.95 0.06 8.18
CA GLU A 70 12.79 -0.80 8.38
C GLU A 70 12.34 -1.45 7.07
N VAL A 71 12.38 -0.68 5.97
CA VAL A 71 12.07 -1.21 4.64
C VAL A 71 13.11 -2.23 4.19
N ARG A 72 14.42 -1.99 4.41
CA ARG A 72 15.46 -2.98 4.11
C ARG A 72 15.26 -4.29 4.88
N ALA A 73 14.97 -4.21 6.17
CA ALA A 73 14.65 -5.39 6.97
C ALA A 73 13.40 -6.14 6.45
N THR A 74 12.42 -5.41 5.90
CA THR A 74 11.26 -6.00 5.24
C THR A 74 11.65 -6.74 3.96
N VAL A 75 12.50 -6.14 3.12
CA VAL A 75 13.01 -6.77 1.89
C VAL A 75 13.81 -8.04 2.25
N ASP A 76 14.70 -7.97 3.23
CA ASP A 76 15.47 -9.13 3.70
C ASP A 76 14.55 -10.27 4.17
N THR A 77 13.46 -9.94 4.87
CA THR A 77 12.47 -10.93 5.28
C THR A 77 11.74 -11.56 4.09
N LEU A 78 11.41 -10.77 3.06
CA LEU A 78 10.76 -11.28 1.84
C LEU A 78 11.72 -12.14 1.00
N LEU A 79 13.01 -11.80 0.95
CA LEU A 79 14.07 -12.61 0.34
C LEU A 79 14.24 -13.93 1.09
N ALA A 80 14.31 -13.89 2.43
CA ALA A 80 14.42 -15.10 3.26
C ALA A 80 13.20 -16.03 3.14
N LYS A 81 12.01 -15.47 2.90
CA LYS A 81 10.78 -16.23 2.61
C LYS A 81 10.71 -16.75 1.16
N GLY A 82 11.67 -16.41 0.30
CA GLY A 82 11.66 -16.77 -1.12
C GLY A 82 10.54 -16.11 -1.92
N LEU A 83 9.99 -14.99 -1.44
CA LEU A 83 8.94 -14.21 -2.12
C LEU A 83 9.53 -13.17 -3.07
N LEU A 84 10.75 -12.72 -2.76
CA LEU A 84 11.59 -11.94 -3.65
C LEU A 84 12.86 -12.74 -3.94
N SER A 85 13.49 -12.43 -5.08
CA SER A 85 14.85 -12.84 -5.42
C SER A 85 15.69 -11.60 -5.70
N ALA A 86 16.99 -11.69 -5.39
CA ALA A 86 17.94 -10.64 -5.69
C ALA A 86 19.03 -11.16 -6.65
N ASP A 87 19.37 -10.35 -7.64
CA ASP A 87 20.53 -10.50 -8.51
C ASP A 87 21.35 -9.21 -8.47
N GLY A 88 22.40 -9.22 -7.64
CA GLY A 88 23.12 -7.99 -7.28
C GLY A 88 22.18 -6.95 -6.66
N PRO A 89 22.08 -5.73 -7.22
CA PRO A 89 21.18 -4.70 -6.71
C PRO A 89 19.72 -4.88 -7.19
N LEU A 90 19.47 -5.78 -8.13
CA LEU A 90 18.14 -5.95 -8.73
C LEU A 90 17.29 -6.93 -7.93
N VAL A 91 16.07 -6.51 -7.61
CA VAL A 91 15.07 -7.27 -6.89
C VAL A 91 13.92 -7.61 -7.83
N THR A 92 13.50 -8.86 -7.83
CA THR A 92 12.36 -9.36 -8.60
C THR A 92 11.43 -10.18 -7.71
N PRO A 93 10.12 -10.18 -8.00
CA PRO A 93 9.22 -11.14 -7.38
C PRO A 93 9.51 -12.55 -7.90
N THR A 94 9.47 -13.53 -7.02
CA THR A 94 9.49 -14.95 -7.40
C THR A 94 8.09 -15.39 -7.83
N ASP A 95 7.96 -16.62 -8.33
CA ASP A 95 6.63 -17.22 -8.59
C ASP A 95 5.81 -17.32 -7.29
N ALA A 96 6.42 -17.76 -6.20
CA ALA A 96 5.78 -17.81 -4.88
C ALA A 96 5.34 -16.42 -4.41
N GLY A 97 6.13 -15.37 -4.67
CA GLY A 97 5.76 -13.98 -4.39
C GLY A 97 4.54 -13.53 -5.19
N ARG A 98 4.49 -13.86 -6.49
CA ARG A 98 3.34 -13.56 -7.36
C ARG A 98 2.08 -14.31 -6.92
N GLU A 99 2.22 -15.59 -6.60
CA GLU A 99 1.13 -16.46 -6.13
C GLU A 99 0.55 -15.94 -4.82
N LEU A 100 1.40 -15.60 -3.84
CA LEU A 100 0.98 -15.02 -2.58
C LEU A 100 0.22 -13.70 -2.79
N PHE A 101 0.77 -12.80 -3.61
CA PHE A 101 0.12 -11.53 -3.93
C PHE A 101 -1.26 -11.74 -4.57
N ALA A 102 -1.37 -12.68 -5.52
CA ALA A 102 -2.63 -13.02 -6.16
C ALA A 102 -3.64 -13.64 -5.17
N ALA A 103 -3.20 -14.53 -4.28
CA ALA A 103 -4.04 -15.16 -3.28
C ALA A 103 -4.62 -14.13 -2.29
N ILE A 104 -3.78 -13.24 -1.76
CA ILE A 104 -4.21 -12.13 -0.89
C ILE A 104 -5.21 -11.24 -1.64
N GLY A 105 -4.93 -10.92 -2.91
CA GLY A 105 -5.81 -10.11 -3.75
C GLY A 105 -7.19 -10.74 -3.95
N ALA A 106 -7.24 -12.05 -4.22
CA ALA A 106 -8.49 -12.79 -4.40
C ALA A 106 -9.32 -12.83 -3.09
N GLU A 107 -8.68 -13.12 -1.96
CA GLU A 107 -9.36 -13.20 -0.65
C GLU A 107 -9.86 -11.83 -0.19
N THR A 108 -9.05 -10.77 -0.39
CA THR A 108 -9.44 -9.40 -0.02
C THR A 108 -10.47 -8.82 -0.99
N GLY A 109 -10.46 -9.22 -2.26
CA GLY A 109 -11.31 -8.65 -3.32
C GLY A 109 -12.80 -8.71 -3.00
N GLY A 110 -13.28 -9.81 -2.42
CA GLY A 110 -14.68 -9.94 -2.01
C GLY A 110 -15.06 -8.97 -0.88
N ALA A 111 -14.15 -8.73 0.08
CA ALA A 111 -14.38 -7.76 1.14
C ALA A 111 -14.34 -6.33 0.60
N SER A 112 -13.37 -6.01 -0.26
CA SER A 112 -13.28 -4.72 -0.94
C SER A 112 -14.56 -4.41 -1.72
N ALA A 113 -15.06 -5.36 -2.52
CA ALA A 113 -16.29 -5.16 -3.29
C ALA A 113 -17.49 -4.78 -2.39
N ARG A 114 -17.61 -5.37 -1.20
CA ARG A 114 -18.67 -5.03 -0.22
C ARG A 114 -18.44 -3.69 0.46
N ILE A 115 -17.20 -3.32 0.77
CA ILE A 115 -16.85 -2.02 1.36
C ILE A 115 -17.23 -0.88 0.41
N TYR A 116 -17.00 -1.06 -0.89
CA TYR A 116 -17.31 -0.05 -1.91
C TYR A 116 -18.73 -0.16 -2.50
N ALA A 117 -19.49 -1.20 -2.14
CA ALA A 117 -20.83 -1.43 -2.68
C ALA A 117 -21.78 -0.27 -2.35
N GLY A 118 -22.49 0.22 -3.37
CA GLY A 118 -23.47 1.31 -3.21
C GLY A 118 -22.89 2.72 -3.22
N ILE A 119 -21.56 2.88 -3.29
CA ILE A 119 -20.93 4.18 -3.50
C ILE A 119 -20.95 4.51 -5.01
N SER A 120 -21.38 5.72 -5.36
CA SER A 120 -21.40 6.16 -6.75
C SER A 120 -19.98 6.20 -7.35
N PRO A 121 -19.78 5.77 -8.62
CA PRO A 121 -18.51 5.97 -9.32
C PRO A 121 -18.08 7.45 -9.37
N GLU A 122 -19.03 8.37 -9.46
CA GLU A 122 -18.76 9.82 -9.44
C GLU A 122 -18.24 10.29 -8.09
N ASP A 123 -18.82 9.80 -6.99
CA ASP A 123 -18.37 10.10 -5.63
C ASP A 123 -16.97 9.54 -5.38
N LEU A 124 -16.70 8.31 -5.84
CA LEU A 124 -15.36 7.70 -5.76
C LEU A 124 -14.33 8.49 -6.58
N ALA A 125 -14.67 8.91 -7.79
CA ALA A 125 -13.80 9.74 -8.61
C ALA A 125 -13.54 11.10 -7.95
N THR A 126 -14.56 11.70 -7.33
CA THR A 126 -14.44 12.97 -6.61
C THR A 126 -13.57 12.83 -5.37
N ALA A 127 -13.82 11.83 -4.53
CA ALA A 127 -12.99 11.51 -3.37
C ALA A 127 -11.54 11.24 -3.78
N GLY A 128 -11.32 10.46 -4.83
CA GLY A 128 -9.99 10.17 -5.36
C GLY A 128 -9.21 11.43 -5.74
N ARG A 129 -9.84 12.36 -6.48
CA ARG A 129 -9.20 13.65 -6.84
C ARG A 129 -8.85 14.48 -5.60
N VAL A 130 -9.76 14.55 -4.62
CA VAL A 130 -9.54 15.31 -3.38
C VAL A 130 -8.38 14.71 -2.58
N LEU A 131 -8.39 13.40 -2.36
CA LEU A 131 -7.35 12.70 -1.58
C LEU A 131 -5.98 12.77 -2.27
N ALA A 132 -5.93 12.71 -3.61
CA ALA A 132 -4.69 12.91 -4.35
C ALA A 132 -4.11 14.32 -4.12
N GLY A 133 -4.95 15.36 -4.22
CA GLY A 133 -4.51 16.74 -3.95
C GLY A 133 -4.15 17.01 -2.49
N ILE A 134 -4.73 16.29 -1.53
CA ILE A 134 -4.30 16.33 -0.13
C ILE A 134 -2.92 15.67 0.02
N THR A 135 -2.73 14.50 -0.59
CA THR A 135 -1.48 13.73 -0.52
C THR A 135 -0.30 14.51 -1.12
N GLU A 136 -0.50 15.14 -2.27
CA GLU A 136 0.52 15.98 -2.93
C GLU A 136 0.95 17.15 -2.04
N ARG A 137 -0.01 17.91 -1.49
CA ARG A 137 0.29 19.04 -0.61
C ARG A 137 0.96 18.60 0.69
N ALA A 138 0.48 17.53 1.31
CA ALA A 138 1.08 16.99 2.53
C ALA A 138 2.54 16.55 2.30
N ASN A 139 2.84 15.94 1.14
CA ASN A 139 4.21 15.59 0.78
C ASN A 139 5.10 16.82 0.56
N ALA A 140 4.57 17.86 -0.08
CA ALA A 140 5.30 19.11 -0.28
C ALA A 140 5.62 19.82 1.05
N GLU A 141 4.65 19.88 1.96
CA GLU A 141 4.84 20.43 3.30
C GLU A 141 5.87 19.61 4.10
N LEU A 142 5.78 18.28 4.06
CA LEU A 142 6.76 17.42 4.73
C LEU A 142 8.18 17.65 4.20
N ALA A 143 8.34 17.75 2.88
CA ALA A 143 9.64 18.02 2.27
C ALA A 143 10.24 19.35 2.76
N ALA A 144 9.42 20.39 2.90
CA ALA A 144 9.83 21.70 3.42
C ALA A 144 10.20 21.67 4.92
N LEU A 145 9.64 20.75 5.70
CA LEU A 145 9.99 20.57 7.12
C LEU A 145 11.30 19.79 7.33
N THR A 146 11.71 19.01 6.33
CA THR A 146 12.89 18.14 6.39
C THR A 146 14.08 18.64 5.57
N SER A 147 13.94 19.79 4.91
CA SER A 147 14.97 20.44 4.09
C SER A 147 15.95 21.28 4.90
#